data_AF-A0A7Y4XGR3-F1
#
_entry.id   AF-A0A7Y4XGR3-F1
#
_cell.length_a   1.000
_cell.length_b   1.000
_cell.length_c   1.000
_cell.angle_alpha   90.00
_cell.angle_beta   90.00
_cell.angle_gamma   90.00
#
_symmetry.space_group_name_H-M   'P 1'
#
loop_
_entity.id
_entity.type
_entity.pdbx_description
1 polymer ?
#
loop_
_entity_poly.entity_id
_entity_poly.type
_entity_poly.pdbx_seq_one_letter_code
_entity_poly.pdbx_strand_id
1 'polypeptide(L)'
;EFGRNAPNGDGIGLGKRGGRARLTLALLDRASEGRTQHEQLALWYMIDIVRTFAGRDWTPELVATTSERGASRARLEQIYGANVAMGQRVAAIAFDERLLTLASTGGGRSGERAAHRCEPGVPDEHDFCGTVYAVTALALHEGLPRLDWVAGKLGLTRRTLQRRLAECGVTFARVVEAAMFARAQGMLADEGLAVTEVAMRLGYQDAAHFSRAFKRWSGVVPSGYRAEPASRS
;
A
#
# COMPACT_ATOMS: atom_id res chain seq x y z
N GLU A 1 7.92 -12.01 25.98
CA GLU A 1 6.62 -11.48 26.48
C GLU A 1 6.47 -9.98 26.18
N PHE A 2 5.83 -9.64 25.05
CA PHE A 2 5.70 -8.26 24.51
C PHE A 2 4.27 -7.67 24.64
N GLY A 3 3.48 -8.12 25.61
CA GLY A 3 2.01 -7.96 25.60
C GLY A 3 1.40 -6.64 26.11
N ARG A 4 2.13 -5.56 26.40
CA ARG A 4 1.56 -4.40 27.13
C ARG A 4 1.50 -3.03 26.43
N ASN A 5 1.99 -2.89 25.19
CA ASN A 5 1.92 -1.62 24.43
C ASN A 5 1.03 -1.69 23.16
N ALA A 6 0.05 -2.59 23.14
CA ALA A 6 -1.01 -2.49 22.14
C ALA A 6 -1.96 -1.36 22.56
N PRO A 7 -2.31 -0.41 21.67
CA PRO A 7 -3.32 0.59 22.01
C PRO A 7 -4.64 -0.11 22.40
N ASN A 8 -5.36 0.46 23.38
CA ASN A 8 -6.66 -0.04 23.84
C ASN A 8 -7.80 0.19 22.81
N GLY A 9 -7.45 0.50 21.55
CA GLY A 9 -8.28 1.04 20.48
C GLY A 9 -7.71 0.69 19.09
N ASP A 10 -8.47 0.97 18.02
CA ASP A 10 -7.90 1.03 16.67
C ASP A 10 -6.84 2.13 16.64
N GLY A 11 -5.63 1.80 16.18
CA GLY A 11 -4.60 2.83 16.11
C GLY A 11 -3.18 2.34 15.90
N ILE A 12 -2.30 3.32 15.73
CA ILE A 12 -0.86 3.14 15.62
C ILE A 12 -0.24 3.44 16.98
N GLY A 13 0.61 2.54 17.48
CA GLY A 13 1.35 2.71 18.72
C GLY A 13 2.85 2.70 18.50
N LEU A 14 3.61 3.47 19.26
CA LEU A 14 5.07 3.41 19.28
C LEU A 14 5.53 3.04 20.70
N GLY A 15 6.21 1.91 20.84
CA GLY A 15 6.79 1.46 22.11
C GLY A 15 8.31 1.37 22.03
N LYS A 16 9.00 1.65 23.15
CA LYS A 16 10.45 1.49 23.29
C LYS A 16 10.76 0.52 24.42
N ARG A 17 11.66 -0.45 24.21
CA ARG A 17 12.10 -1.37 25.26
C ARG A 17 13.47 -1.97 24.92
N GLY A 18 14.43 -1.77 25.80
CA GLY A 18 15.75 -2.42 25.72
C GLY A 18 16.55 -2.04 24.46
N GLY A 19 16.53 -0.76 24.07
CA GLY A 19 17.23 -0.27 22.87
C GLY A 19 16.53 -0.58 21.55
N ARG A 20 15.32 -1.15 21.60
CA ARG A 20 14.49 -1.41 20.43
C ARG A 20 13.21 -0.60 20.47
N ALA A 21 12.88 -0.02 19.33
CA ALA A 21 11.58 0.56 19.06
C ALA A 21 10.66 -0.45 18.34
N ARG A 22 9.36 -0.35 18.60
CA ARG A 22 8.33 -1.13 17.92
C ARG A 22 7.18 -0.22 17.53
N LEU A 23 6.94 -0.09 16.23
CA LEU A 23 5.77 0.58 15.68
C LEU A 23 4.69 -0.47 15.45
N THR A 24 3.56 -0.33 16.13
CA THR A 24 2.46 -1.30 16.16
C THR A 24 1.23 -0.73 15.48
N LEU A 25 0.45 -1.61 14.87
CA LEU A 25 -0.88 -1.33 14.34
C LEU A 25 -1.86 -2.30 14.98
N ALA A 26 -2.85 -1.77 15.70
CA ALA A 26 -4.00 -2.53 16.18
C ALA A 26 -5.21 -2.22 15.30
N LEU A 27 -5.78 -3.29 14.72
CA LEU A 27 -7.04 -3.28 14.00
C LEU A 27 -8.04 -4.12 14.82
N LEU A 28 -8.99 -3.47 15.47
CA LEU A 28 -10.07 -3.99 16.30
C LEU A 28 -11.23 -4.53 15.46
N ASP A 29 -11.39 -4.09 14.20
CA ASP A 29 -12.48 -4.55 13.36
C ASP A 29 -12.32 -6.04 12.96
N ARG A 30 -13.44 -6.77 13.00
CA ARG A 30 -13.53 -8.22 12.74
C ARG A 30 -13.94 -8.56 11.30
N ALA A 31 -13.87 -7.61 10.37
CA ALA A 31 -14.10 -7.90 8.96
C ALA A 31 -13.06 -8.93 8.45
N SER A 32 -13.53 -10.07 7.96
CA SER A 32 -12.72 -11.23 7.60
C SER A 32 -12.12 -11.16 6.19
N GLU A 33 -12.71 -10.37 5.29
CA GLU A 33 -12.22 -10.18 3.93
C GLU A 33 -11.31 -8.95 3.86
N GLY A 34 -10.13 -9.07 3.23
CA GLY A 34 -9.21 -7.94 3.01
C GLY A 34 -8.25 -7.62 4.17
N ARG A 35 -8.45 -8.16 5.37
CA ARG A 35 -7.64 -7.84 6.57
C ARG A 35 -6.15 -8.12 6.38
N THR A 36 -5.79 -9.27 5.81
CA THR A 36 -4.38 -9.62 5.56
C THR A 36 -3.73 -8.65 4.58
N GLN A 37 -4.47 -8.19 3.57
CA GLN A 37 -3.95 -7.19 2.63
C GLN A 37 -3.75 -5.82 3.30
N HIS A 38 -4.69 -5.32 4.12
CA HIS A 38 -4.49 -4.05 4.83
C HIS A 38 -3.34 -4.11 5.83
N GLU A 39 -3.22 -5.24 6.53
CA GLU A 39 -2.10 -5.47 7.43
C GLU A 39 -0.78 -5.41 6.66
N GLN A 40 -0.66 -6.16 5.57
CA GLN A 40 0.57 -6.21 4.77
C GLN A 40 0.96 -4.84 4.24
N LEU A 41 -0.03 -4.09 3.79
CA LEU A 41 0.12 -2.76 3.21
C LEU A 41 0.48 -1.73 4.26
N ALA A 42 -0.17 -1.74 5.43
CA ALA A 42 0.19 -0.87 6.53
C ALA A 42 1.59 -1.18 7.07
N LEU A 43 1.99 -2.45 7.13
CA LEU A 43 3.36 -2.85 7.45
C LEU A 43 4.36 -2.29 6.44
N TRP A 44 4.01 -2.33 5.15
CA TRP A 44 4.83 -1.75 4.10
C TRP A 44 4.98 -0.23 4.27
N TYR A 45 3.90 0.51 4.53
CA TYR A 45 3.96 1.95 4.83
C TYR A 45 4.80 2.26 6.06
N MET A 46 4.65 1.47 7.13
CA MET A 46 5.46 1.63 8.35
C MET A 46 6.96 1.46 8.06
N ILE A 47 7.34 0.52 7.20
CA ILE A 47 8.73 0.35 6.76
C ILE A 47 9.19 1.57 5.97
N ASP A 48 8.38 2.04 5.03
CA ASP A 48 8.75 3.16 4.18
C ASP A 48 8.90 4.47 4.96
N ILE A 49 8.06 4.70 5.98
CA ILE A 49 8.23 5.79 6.95
C ILE A 49 9.61 5.73 7.60
N VAL A 50 10.06 4.57 8.08
CA VAL A 50 11.39 4.45 8.72
C VAL A 50 12.51 4.64 7.70
N ARG A 51 12.34 4.20 6.44
CA ARG A 51 13.32 4.41 5.36
C ARG A 51 13.57 5.89 5.07
N THR A 52 12.58 6.76 5.27
CA THR A 52 12.80 8.22 5.12
C THR A 52 13.86 8.79 6.08
N PHE A 53 14.14 8.09 7.19
CA PHE A 53 15.17 8.46 8.17
C PHE A 53 16.41 7.57 8.09
N ALA A 54 16.23 6.29 7.82
CA ALA A 54 17.28 5.26 7.88
C ALA A 54 17.95 4.98 6.53
N GLY A 55 17.43 5.54 5.44
CA GLY A 55 17.87 5.27 4.06
C GLY A 55 17.01 4.21 3.36
N ARG A 56 17.02 4.24 2.02
CA ARG A 56 16.12 3.44 1.16
C ARG A 56 16.33 1.93 1.26
N ASP A 57 17.56 1.50 1.53
CA ASP A 57 17.92 0.08 1.65
C ASP A 57 17.68 -0.49 3.05
N TRP A 58 17.18 0.33 3.97
CA TRP A 58 16.89 -0.12 5.32
C TRP A 58 15.76 -1.17 5.34
N THR A 59 15.96 -2.18 6.19
CA THR A 59 14.99 -3.25 6.47
C THR A 59 14.78 -3.38 7.98
N PRO A 60 13.55 -3.69 8.44
CA PRO A 60 13.29 -3.90 9.85
C PRO A 60 14.01 -5.13 10.40
N GLU A 61 14.28 -5.14 11.70
CA GLU A 61 14.82 -6.33 12.38
C GLU A 61 13.79 -7.45 12.46
N LEU A 62 12.51 -7.07 12.56
CA LEU A 62 11.39 -7.99 12.66
C LEU A 62 10.12 -7.35 12.10
N VAL A 63 9.36 -8.12 11.34
CA VAL A 63 7.97 -7.85 10.98
C VAL A 63 7.06 -8.83 11.72
N ALA A 64 6.04 -8.32 12.39
CA ALA A 64 5.03 -9.11 13.08
C ALA A 64 3.69 -8.99 12.34
N THR A 65 3.05 -10.12 12.06
CA THR A 65 1.75 -10.19 11.38
C THR A 65 0.71 -10.85 12.29
N THR A 66 -0.55 -10.39 12.23
CA THR A 66 -1.67 -11.05 12.92
C THR A 66 -2.21 -12.22 12.12
N SER A 67 -1.98 -12.23 10.81
CA SER A 67 -2.42 -13.28 9.92
C SER A 67 -1.72 -14.61 10.21
N GLU A 68 -2.50 -15.67 10.46
CA GLU A 68 -2.04 -17.06 10.59
C GLU A 68 -2.26 -17.89 9.31
N ARG A 69 -3.10 -17.39 8.39
CA ARG A 69 -3.44 -18.04 7.11
C ARG A 69 -3.11 -17.08 5.97
N GLY A 70 -2.70 -17.60 4.81
CA GLY A 70 -2.29 -16.81 3.65
C GLY A 70 -0.88 -17.15 3.16
N ALA A 71 -0.07 -16.13 2.84
CA ALA A 71 1.31 -16.31 2.38
C ALA A 71 2.17 -17.01 3.46
N SER A 72 3.06 -17.91 3.03
CA SER A 72 3.99 -18.59 3.94
C SER A 72 4.97 -17.60 4.58
N ARG A 73 5.48 -17.94 5.77
CA ARG A 73 6.53 -17.15 6.44
C ARG A 73 7.68 -16.80 5.50
N ALA A 74 8.21 -17.80 4.80
CA ALA A 74 9.33 -17.63 3.87
C ALA A 74 9.02 -16.62 2.75
N ARG A 75 7.77 -16.62 2.24
CA ARG A 75 7.36 -15.64 1.23
C ARG A 75 7.30 -14.22 1.80
N LEU A 76 6.81 -14.05 3.01
CA LEU A 76 6.77 -12.75 3.68
C LEU A 76 8.18 -12.24 4.02
N GLU A 77 9.08 -13.12 4.45
CA GLU A 77 10.49 -12.78 4.69
C GLU A 77 11.18 -12.29 3.42
N GLN A 78 10.90 -12.94 2.28
CA GLN A 78 11.39 -12.50 0.97
C GLN A 78 10.82 -11.12 0.57
N ILE A 79 9.55 -10.84 0.86
CA ILE A 79 8.90 -9.57 0.54
C ILE A 79 9.48 -8.43 1.38
N TYR A 80 9.59 -8.62 2.68
CA TYR A 80 10.02 -7.57 3.60
C TYR A 80 11.54 -7.48 3.76
N GLY A 81 12.29 -8.47 3.29
CA GLY A 81 13.75 -8.56 3.51
C GLY A 81 14.10 -8.67 4.99
N ALA A 82 13.20 -9.22 5.81
CA ALA A 82 13.29 -9.21 7.26
C ALA A 82 12.67 -10.47 7.86
N ASN A 83 13.06 -10.82 9.09
CA ASN A 83 12.45 -11.94 9.81
C ASN A 83 10.97 -11.68 10.07
N VAL A 84 10.12 -12.71 9.90
CA VAL A 84 8.66 -12.56 10.06
C VAL A 84 8.11 -13.44 11.19
N ALA A 85 7.51 -12.80 12.19
CA ALA A 85 6.74 -13.46 13.25
C ALA A 85 5.24 -13.42 12.91
N MET A 86 4.66 -14.60 12.62
CA MET A 86 3.23 -14.75 12.31
C MET A 86 2.39 -15.03 13.57
N GLY A 87 1.06 -14.89 13.46
CA GLY A 87 0.11 -15.19 14.55
C GLY A 87 0.25 -14.28 15.78
N GLN A 88 0.70 -13.05 15.57
CA GLN A 88 0.87 -12.07 16.65
C GLN A 88 -0.46 -11.37 16.97
N ARG A 89 -0.59 -10.86 18.19
CA ARG A 89 -1.81 -10.13 18.60
C ARG A 89 -2.01 -8.80 17.86
N VAL A 90 -0.92 -8.18 17.41
CA VAL A 90 -0.90 -6.91 16.69
C VAL A 90 0.15 -6.97 15.59
N ALA A 91 -0.12 -6.29 14.48
CA ALA A 91 0.86 -6.11 13.42
C ALA A 91 1.93 -5.12 13.89
N ALA A 92 3.20 -5.32 13.54
CA ALA A 92 4.24 -4.40 13.94
C ALA A 92 5.52 -4.51 13.10
N ILE A 93 6.33 -3.45 13.13
CA ILE A 93 7.75 -3.52 12.78
C ILE A 93 8.61 -3.22 14.00
N ALA A 94 9.77 -3.86 14.10
CA ALA A 94 10.76 -3.58 15.12
C ALA A 94 12.08 -3.12 14.51
N PHE A 95 12.73 -2.16 15.18
CA PHE A 95 13.95 -1.52 14.71
C PHE A 95 14.75 -0.92 15.88
N ASP A 96 16.02 -0.61 15.63
CA ASP A 96 16.89 0.04 16.63
C ASP A 96 16.29 1.38 17.06
N GLU A 97 16.17 1.59 18.37
CA GLU A 97 15.59 2.80 18.95
C GLU A 97 16.32 4.08 18.53
N ARG A 98 17.61 3.99 18.17
CA ARG A 98 18.41 5.14 17.71
C ARG A 98 17.84 5.80 16.46
N LEU A 99 17.12 5.06 15.61
CA LEU A 99 16.46 5.64 14.43
C LEU A 99 15.42 6.70 14.80
N LEU A 100 14.83 6.63 16.00
CA LEU A 100 13.87 7.63 16.50
C LEU A 100 14.52 8.98 16.86
N THR A 101 15.86 9.01 16.96
CA THR A 101 16.62 10.20 17.33
C THR A 101 17.34 10.84 16.13
N LEU A 102 17.32 10.18 14.98
CA LEU A 102 17.89 10.74 13.76
C LEU A 102 17.01 11.89 13.27
N ALA A 103 17.63 13.05 13.04
CA ALA A 103 16.98 14.11 12.27
C ALA A 103 16.77 13.57 10.84
N SER A 104 15.58 13.79 10.27
CA SER A 104 15.35 13.48 8.86
C SER A 104 16.46 14.15 8.05
N THR A 105 17.28 13.35 7.37
CA THR A 105 18.20 13.86 6.36
C THR A 105 17.33 14.36 5.21
N GLY A 106 16.90 15.61 5.31
CA GLY A 106 15.84 16.18 4.49
C GLY A 106 16.11 16.01 2.99
N GLY A 107 15.03 15.76 2.25
CA GLY A 107 14.82 16.34 0.92
C GLY A 107 15.85 16.01 -0.15
N GLY A 108 16.18 14.73 -0.35
CA GLY A 108 16.93 14.27 -1.51
C GLY A 108 16.02 14.03 -2.72
N ARG A 109 15.71 15.10 -3.46
CA ARG A 109 15.31 15.16 -4.89
C ARG A 109 14.73 13.88 -5.53
N SER A 110 13.44 13.95 -5.85
CA SER A 110 12.82 13.19 -6.95
C SER A 110 13.70 13.23 -8.21
N GLY A 111 13.94 12.04 -8.77
CA GLY A 111 14.50 11.90 -10.10
C GLY A 111 15.76 11.04 -10.14
N GLU A 112 15.59 9.72 -10.10
CA GLU A 112 16.17 8.85 -11.13
C GLU A 112 15.64 7.41 -10.99
N ARG A 113 15.35 6.83 -12.16
CA ARG A 113 14.66 5.56 -12.38
C ARG A 113 15.33 4.40 -11.64
N ALA A 114 14.54 3.60 -10.93
CA ALA A 114 14.87 2.20 -10.66
C ALA A 114 13.63 1.36 -10.98
N ALA A 115 13.75 0.60 -12.08
CA ALA A 115 12.75 -0.30 -12.60
C ALA A 115 12.48 -1.47 -11.64
N HIS A 116 11.26 -2.00 -11.70
CA HIS A 116 10.81 -3.28 -11.14
C HIS A 116 10.55 -3.35 -9.62
N ARG A 117 9.56 -2.57 -9.16
CA ARG A 117 8.45 -3.04 -8.30
C ARG A 117 7.43 -1.91 -8.18
N CYS A 118 6.21 -2.12 -8.70
CA CYS A 118 5.11 -1.15 -8.62
C CYS A 118 4.50 -1.13 -7.21
N GLU A 119 5.23 -0.59 -6.24
CA GLU A 119 4.64 -0.16 -4.98
C GLU A 119 4.65 1.38 -4.95
N PRO A 120 3.53 2.04 -4.63
CA PRO A 120 3.47 3.49 -4.59
C PRO A 120 4.32 3.99 -3.42
N GLY A 121 5.44 4.67 -3.70
CA GLY A 121 6.30 5.26 -2.66
C GLY A 121 5.50 6.19 -1.74
N VAL A 122 5.92 6.33 -0.47
CA VAL A 122 5.29 7.26 0.48
C VAL A 122 5.21 8.65 -0.16
N PRO A 123 3.99 9.21 -0.30
CA PRO A 123 3.81 10.58 -0.74
C PRO A 123 4.52 11.54 0.21
N ASP A 124 5.18 12.57 -0.34
CA ASP A 124 5.67 13.72 0.43
C ASP A 124 4.53 14.30 1.28
N GLU A 125 4.84 14.84 2.47
CA GLU A 125 3.87 15.50 3.38
C GLU A 125 3.11 16.64 2.66
N HIS A 126 3.68 17.16 1.58
CA HIS A 126 3.10 18.20 0.73
C HIS A 126 2.36 17.65 -0.52
N ASP A 127 2.48 16.36 -0.83
CA ASP A 127 1.81 15.73 -1.97
C ASP A 127 0.43 15.19 -1.58
N PHE A 128 -0.53 16.11 -1.53
CA PHE A 128 -1.92 15.78 -1.28
C PHE A 128 -2.48 14.78 -2.30
N CYS A 129 -2.10 14.90 -3.58
CA CYS A 129 -2.60 14.00 -4.62
C CYS A 129 -2.03 12.60 -4.48
N GLY A 130 -0.73 12.47 -4.21
CA GLY A 130 -0.09 11.21 -3.88
C GLY A 130 -0.71 10.57 -2.64
N THR A 131 -1.02 11.36 -1.61
CA THR A 131 -1.68 10.87 -0.39
C THR A 131 -3.08 10.32 -0.68
N VAL A 132 -3.89 11.05 -1.45
CA VAL A 132 -5.22 10.57 -1.86
C VAL A 132 -5.09 9.32 -2.74
N TYR A 133 -4.13 9.27 -3.66
CA TYR A 133 -3.86 8.11 -4.49
C TYR A 133 -3.47 6.89 -3.65
N ALA A 134 -2.53 7.05 -2.71
CA ALA A 134 -2.09 6.00 -1.81
C ALA A 134 -3.28 5.41 -1.05
N VAL A 135 -4.09 6.24 -0.37
CA VAL A 135 -5.30 5.81 0.36
C VAL A 135 -6.32 5.15 -0.56
N THR A 136 -6.50 5.68 -1.78
CA THR A 136 -7.42 5.11 -2.78
C THR A 136 -6.95 3.75 -3.29
N ALA A 137 -5.65 3.57 -3.48
CA ALA A 137 -5.04 2.31 -3.84
C ALA A 137 -5.23 1.26 -2.72
N LEU A 138 -5.18 1.67 -1.45
CA LEU A 138 -5.50 0.78 -0.32
C LEU A 138 -6.95 0.31 -0.41
N ALA A 139 -7.86 1.28 -0.59
CA ALA A 139 -9.30 1.00 -0.65
C ALA A 139 -9.65 0.01 -1.77
N LEU A 140 -8.93 0.03 -2.89
CA LEU A 140 -9.10 -0.94 -3.98
C LEU A 140 -8.83 -2.40 -3.57
N HIS A 141 -8.15 -2.65 -2.44
CA HIS A 141 -8.03 -3.99 -1.88
C HIS A 141 -9.32 -4.45 -1.17
N GLU A 142 -10.17 -3.54 -0.69
CA GLU A 142 -11.49 -3.80 -0.07
C GLU A 142 -12.63 -3.83 -1.08
N GLY A 143 -12.46 -3.14 -2.21
CA GLY A 143 -13.50 -2.96 -3.22
C GLY A 143 -13.43 -1.59 -3.86
N LEU A 144 -14.48 -1.17 -4.56
CA LEU A 144 -14.48 0.13 -5.23
C LEU A 144 -14.43 1.28 -4.19
N PRO A 145 -13.40 2.15 -4.20
CA PRO A 145 -13.28 3.23 -3.23
C PRO A 145 -14.43 4.23 -3.41
N ARG A 146 -15.10 4.57 -2.30
CA ARG A 146 -16.08 5.67 -2.27
C ARG A 146 -15.40 6.93 -1.77
N LEU A 147 -15.80 8.07 -2.36
CA LEU A 147 -15.27 9.39 -2.00
C LEU A 147 -15.35 9.64 -0.48
N ASP A 148 -16.45 9.24 0.14
CA ASP A 148 -16.74 9.48 1.56
C ASP A 148 -15.83 8.70 2.48
N TRP A 149 -15.52 7.46 2.07
CA TRP A 149 -14.62 6.60 2.79
C TRP A 149 -13.20 7.18 2.76
N VAL A 150 -12.73 7.59 1.57
CA VAL A 150 -11.40 8.19 1.41
C VAL A 150 -11.30 9.53 2.14
N ALA A 151 -12.35 10.36 2.07
CA ALA A 151 -12.41 11.62 2.81
C ALA A 151 -12.34 11.37 4.33
N GLY A 152 -13.11 10.41 4.85
CA GLY A 152 -13.12 10.05 6.26
C GLY A 152 -11.75 9.54 6.75
N LYS A 153 -11.07 8.71 5.94
CA LYS A 153 -9.71 8.22 6.26
C LYS A 153 -8.66 9.33 6.30
N LEU A 154 -8.88 10.42 5.56
CA LEU A 154 -8.02 11.59 5.52
C LEU A 154 -8.43 12.68 6.53
N GLY A 155 -9.46 12.46 7.35
CA GLY A 155 -10.00 13.47 8.27
C GLY A 155 -10.66 14.67 7.56
N LEU A 156 -11.14 14.48 6.34
CA LEU A 156 -11.73 15.52 5.50
C LEU A 156 -13.23 15.29 5.26
N THR A 157 -13.93 16.37 4.89
CA THR A 157 -15.27 16.27 4.30
C THR A 157 -15.17 16.00 2.79
N ARG A 158 -16.23 15.44 2.19
CA ARG A 158 -16.33 15.22 0.74
C ARG A 158 -16.00 16.48 -0.07
N ARG A 159 -16.59 17.62 0.34
CA ARG A 159 -16.42 18.92 -0.32
C ARG A 159 -14.96 19.38 -0.27
N THR A 160 -14.29 19.22 0.86
CA THR A 160 -12.88 19.60 1.01
C THR A 160 -11.97 18.73 0.16
N LEU A 161 -12.20 17.40 0.16
CA LEU A 161 -11.43 16.47 -0.68
C LEU A 161 -11.59 16.80 -2.17
N GLN A 162 -12.82 16.99 -2.65
CA GLN A 162 -13.07 17.35 -4.05
C GLN A 162 -12.46 18.69 -4.43
N ARG A 163 -12.58 19.72 -3.57
CA ARG A 163 -11.99 21.04 -3.81
C ARG A 163 -10.47 20.95 -3.95
N ARG A 164 -9.79 20.29 -3.00
CA ARG A 164 -8.32 20.16 -3.03
C ARG A 164 -7.83 19.35 -4.22
N LEU A 165 -8.53 18.27 -4.59
CA LEU A 165 -8.22 17.53 -5.82
C LEU A 165 -8.37 18.42 -7.07
N ALA A 166 -9.44 19.23 -7.12
CA ALA A 166 -9.67 20.15 -8.22
C ALA A 166 -8.60 21.26 -8.31
N GLU A 167 -8.12 21.76 -7.17
CA GLU A 167 -6.97 22.70 -7.10
C GLU A 167 -5.69 22.09 -7.69
N CYS A 168 -5.54 20.77 -7.61
CA CYS A 168 -4.47 20.02 -8.25
C CYS A 168 -4.80 19.55 -9.69
N GLY A 169 -5.96 19.94 -10.25
CA GLY A 169 -6.37 19.57 -11.61
C GLY A 169 -6.82 18.12 -11.79
N VAL A 170 -7.10 17.40 -10.69
CA VAL A 170 -7.51 15.99 -10.70
C VAL A 170 -8.91 15.81 -10.12
N THR A 171 -9.61 14.77 -10.56
CA THR A 171 -10.89 14.37 -9.96
C THR A 171 -10.70 13.06 -9.21
N PHE A 172 -11.53 12.83 -8.20
CA PHE A 172 -11.49 11.56 -7.45
C PHE A 172 -11.68 10.35 -8.38
N ALA A 173 -12.56 10.45 -9.37
CA ALA A 173 -12.74 9.41 -10.38
C ALA A 173 -11.45 9.11 -11.12
N ARG A 174 -10.69 10.13 -11.53
CA ARG A 174 -9.37 9.94 -12.19
C ARG A 174 -8.35 9.29 -11.25
N VAL A 175 -8.38 9.61 -9.96
CA VAL A 175 -7.50 8.95 -8.96
C VAL A 175 -7.84 7.46 -8.85
N VAL A 176 -9.13 7.12 -8.75
CA VAL A 176 -9.59 5.72 -8.72
C VAL A 176 -9.19 4.98 -10.01
N GLU A 177 -9.40 5.59 -11.17
CA GLU A 177 -9.01 5.01 -12.46
C GLU A 177 -7.49 4.78 -12.56
N ALA A 178 -6.68 5.75 -12.12
CA ALA A 178 -5.22 5.62 -12.12
C ALA A 178 -4.78 4.46 -11.22
N ALA A 179 -5.37 4.34 -10.03
CA ALA A 179 -5.03 3.27 -9.09
C ALA A 179 -5.49 1.89 -9.59
N MET A 180 -6.67 1.80 -10.21
CA MET A 180 -7.13 0.58 -10.89
C MET A 180 -6.21 0.19 -12.02
N PHE A 181 -5.76 1.16 -12.82
CA PHE A 181 -4.88 0.90 -13.95
C PHE A 181 -3.52 0.36 -13.50
N ALA A 182 -2.88 0.99 -12.51
CA ALA A 182 -1.60 0.52 -11.96
C ALA A 182 -1.71 -0.92 -11.42
N ARG A 183 -2.80 -1.22 -10.71
CA ARG A 183 -3.08 -2.57 -10.22
C ARG A 183 -3.30 -3.56 -11.36
N ALA A 184 -4.07 -3.17 -12.39
CA ALA A 184 -4.29 -4.00 -13.57
C ALA A 184 -2.96 -4.33 -14.27
N GLN A 185 -2.06 -3.36 -14.43
CA GLN A 185 -0.74 -3.58 -15.03
C GLN A 185 0.08 -4.60 -14.22
N GLY A 186 0.11 -4.48 -12.89
CA GLY A 186 0.80 -5.43 -12.03
C GLY A 186 0.23 -6.86 -12.11
N MET A 187 -1.09 -6.99 -12.26
CA MET A 187 -1.76 -8.29 -12.40
C MET A 187 -1.62 -8.89 -13.79
N LEU A 188 -1.52 -8.06 -14.84
CA LEU A 188 -1.33 -8.51 -16.22
C LEU A 188 0.12 -8.94 -16.50
N ALA A 189 1.08 -8.55 -15.66
CA ALA A 189 2.46 -9.02 -15.73
C ALA A 189 2.60 -10.51 -15.34
N ASP A 190 1.60 -11.10 -14.68
CA ASP A 190 1.54 -12.53 -14.40
C ASP A 190 0.81 -13.26 -15.54
N GLU A 191 1.56 -13.99 -16.36
CA GLU A 191 1.03 -14.75 -17.51
C GLU A 191 0.04 -15.85 -17.08
N GLY A 192 0.12 -16.33 -15.82
CA GLY A 192 -0.75 -17.38 -15.29
C GLY A 192 -2.15 -16.90 -14.92
N LEU A 193 -2.39 -15.59 -14.84
CA LEU A 193 -3.68 -15.04 -14.46
C LEU A 193 -4.56 -14.83 -15.70
N ALA A 194 -5.83 -15.23 -15.72
CA ALA A 194 -6.72 -14.94 -16.86
C ALA A 194 -7.18 -13.47 -16.86
N VAL A 195 -7.42 -12.86 -18.03
CA VAL A 195 -7.93 -11.48 -18.13
C VAL A 195 -9.29 -11.32 -17.44
N THR A 196 -10.13 -12.35 -17.49
CA THR A 196 -11.40 -12.42 -16.76
C THR A 196 -11.18 -12.36 -15.26
N GLU A 197 -10.22 -13.10 -14.73
CA GLU A 197 -9.86 -13.10 -13.31
C GLU A 197 -9.31 -11.73 -12.86
N VAL A 198 -8.49 -11.07 -13.71
CA VAL A 198 -8.04 -9.69 -13.46
C VAL A 198 -9.23 -8.74 -13.35
N ALA A 199 -10.20 -8.83 -14.27
CA ALA A 199 -11.40 -7.99 -14.25
C ALA A 199 -12.22 -8.17 -12.96
N MET A 200 -12.46 -9.42 -12.56
CA MET A 200 -13.21 -9.73 -11.34
C MET A 200 -12.52 -9.19 -10.09
N ARG A 201 -11.19 -9.36 -9.98
CA ARG A 201 -10.41 -8.85 -8.84
C ARG A 201 -10.31 -7.33 -8.77
N LEU A 202 -10.60 -6.64 -9.87
CA LEU A 202 -10.71 -5.18 -9.93
C LEU A 202 -12.15 -4.68 -9.69
N GLY A 203 -13.11 -5.59 -9.48
CA GLY A 203 -14.51 -5.27 -9.21
C GLY A 203 -15.37 -5.03 -10.46
N TYR A 204 -14.91 -5.43 -11.64
CA TYR A 204 -15.73 -5.41 -12.86
C TYR A 204 -16.66 -6.62 -12.91
N GLN A 205 -17.87 -6.40 -13.42
CA GLN A 205 -18.88 -7.47 -13.59
C GLN A 205 -18.51 -8.45 -14.71
N ASP A 206 -17.77 -8.00 -15.71
CA ASP A 206 -17.29 -8.84 -16.80
C ASP A 206 -16.00 -8.30 -17.42
N ALA A 207 -15.31 -9.19 -18.14
CA ALA A 207 -14.05 -8.88 -18.81
C ALA A 207 -14.19 -7.89 -19.97
N ALA A 208 -15.38 -7.74 -20.56
CA ALA A 208 -15.59 -6.82 -21.67
C ALA A 208 -15.62 -5.36 -21.18
N HIS A 209 -16.28 -5.10 -20.04
CA HIS A 209 -16.25 -3.81 -19.35
C HIS A 209 -14.83 -3.43 -18.94
N PHE A 210 -14.10 -4.36 -18.33
CA PHE A 210 -12.69 -4.15 -17.99
C PHE A 210 -11.84 -3.87 -19.23
N SER A 211 -11.97 -4.67 -20.30
CA SER A 211 -11.16 -4.50 -21.50
C SER A 211 -11.39 -3.15 -22.18
N ARG A 212 -12.64 -2.65 -22.19
CA ARG A 212 -12.97 -1.30 -22.67
C ARG A 212 -12.31 -0.21 -21.81
N ALA A 213 -12.38 -0.36 -20.48
CA ALA A 213 -11.75 0.57 -19.56
C ALA A 213 -10.22 0.57 -19.69
N PHE A 214 -9.61 -0.61 -19.70
CA PHE A 214 -8.17 -0.79 -19.87
C PHE A 214 -7.66 -0.21 -21.20
N LYS A 215 -8.41 -0.41 -22.30
CA LYS A 215 -8.10 0.20 -23.59
C LYS A 215 -8.21 1.72 -23.57
N ARG A 216 -9.20 2.27 -22.86
CA ARG A 216 -9.33 3.72 -22.67
C ARG A 216 -8.12 4.29 -21.91
N TRP A 217 -7.58 3.55 -20.94
CA TRP A 217 -6.44 4.00 -20.12
C TRP A 217 -5.08 3.80 -20.81
N SER A 218 -4.86 2.67 -21.47
CA SER A 218 -3.56 2.26 -22.03
C SER A 218 -3.44 2.43 -23.55
N GLY A 219 -4.55 2.66 -24.26
CA GLY A 219 -4.61 2.63 -25.72
C GLY A 219 -4.70 1.23 -26.34
N VAL A 220 -4.35 0.19 -25.59
CA VAL A 220 -4.32 -1.21 -26.07
C VAL A 220 -5.24 -2.12 -25.24
N VAL A 221 -5.65 -3.26 -25.79
CA VAL A 221 -6.45 -4.24 -25.04
C VAL A 221 -5.56 -5.05 -24.08
N PRO A 222 -6.11 -5.57 -22.96
CA PRO A 222 -5.32 -6.30 -21.97
C PRO A 222 -4.51 -7.48 -22.53
N SER A 223 -5.05 -8.21 -23.52
CA SER A 223 -4.35 -9.30 -24.20
C SER A 223 -3.18 -8.81 -25.04
N GLY A 224 -3.32 -7.65 -25.69
CA GLY A 224 -2.25 -6.99 -26.44
C GLY A 224 -1.16 -6.47 -25.51
N TYR A 225 -1.54 -5.96 -24.34
CA TYR A 225 -0.59 -5.53 -23.29
C TYR A 225 0.28 -6.67 -22.74
N ARG A 226 -0.23 -7.92 -22.74
CA ARG A 226 0.56 -9.12 -22.38
C ARG A 226 1.53 -9.55 -23.47
N ALA A 227 1.12 -9.39 -24.73
CA ALA A 227 1.90 -9.83 -25.88
C ALA A 227 3.08 -8.88 -26.20
N GLU A 228 3.17 -7.75 -25.49
CA GLU A 228 4.29 -6.83 -25.56
C GLU A 228 5.33 -7.30 -24.52
N PRO A 229 6.40 -8.01 -24.93
CA PRO A 229 7.49 -8.30 -24.00
C PRO A 229 8.01 -6.97 -23.45
N ALA A 230 8.41 -6.97 -22.18
CA ALA A 230 9.10 -5.87 -21.51
C ALA A 230 10.51 -5.62 -22.11
N SER A 231 10.59 -5.49 -23.43
CA SER A 231 11.75 -5.07 -24.21
C SER A 231 11.40 -3.77 -24.91
N ARG A 232 11.46 -2.65 -24.17
CA ARG A 232 11.92 -1.35 -24.67
C ARG A 232 12.00 -0.31 -23.55
N SER A 233 13.27 0.03 -23.26
CA SER A 233 13.81 1.33 -22.80
C SER A 233 13.92 1.60 -21.31
#